data_AF-A0A0A2LII8-F1
#
_entry.id   AF-A0A0A2LII8-F1
#
_cell.length_a   1.000
_cell.length_b   1.000
_cell.length_c   1.000
_cell.angle_alpha   90.00
_cell.angle_beta   90.00
_cell.angle_gamma   90.00
#
_symmetry.space_group_name_H-M   'P 1'
#
loop_
_entity.id
_entity.type
_entity.pdbx_description
1 polymer ?
#
loop_
_entity_poly.entity_id
_entity_poly.type
_entity_poly.pdbx_seq_one_letter_code
_entity_poly.pdbx_strand_id
1 'polypeptide(L)'
;MRKFIPLYFIFFAFHCFAQSLETVTLIKQRSYFLNGGLHATTAGGKSRETIKVDLPPNTKSWYYSFYTAASEDGTELLNLGVQIAASIYGGTAGTSIASSIKVPNGSGAADIYILTTDSRDAFLKKQDNNWRFYKDISLLNTLQAVQYVDVDFGNSFYIGMKNPSSLTGIAIYIEVVALVEKPDSDYEKGVMYGNLGWVAFEKGDFDKCLELSNKALGYDAGLYYVRFNIALVKLLQSSDDCLESYIDAIASIANDKTPQQTLQGALQDVQNLKLKSPDLENINDIEMLLVNKLLEY
;
A
#
# COMPACT_ATOMS: atom_id res chain seq x y z
N MET A 1 -18.40 -32.48 -33.11
CA MET A 1 -17.74 -31.19 -32.79
C MET A 1 -18.55 -30.51 -31.69
N ARG A 2 -18.12 -30.66 -30.44
CA ARG A 2 -18.81 -30.12 -29.26
C ARG A 2 -18.24 -28.72 -29.01
N LYS A 3 -19.07 -27.69 -29.11
CA LYS A 3 -18.66 -26.28 -28.97
C LYS A 3 -18.27 -26.00 -27.51
N PHE A 4 -17.01 -25.65 -27.28
CA PHE A 4 -16.55 -25.08 -26.01
C PHE A 4 -17.15 -23.67 -25.86
N ILE A 5 -17.88 -23.43 -24.77
CA ILE A 5 -18.26 -22.08 -24.35
C ILE A 5 -17.26 -21.70 -23.25
N PRO A 6 -16.37 -20.71 -23.45
CA PRO A 6 -15.50 -20.23 -22.39
C PRO A 6 -16.35 -19.43 -21.40
N LEU A 7 -16.32 -19.82 -20.13
CA LEU A 7 -17.02 -19.14 -19.06
C LEU A 7 -15.97 -18.34 -18.29
N TYR A 8 -16.01 -17.01 -18.38
CA TYR A 8 -15.11 -16.14 -17.65
C TYR A 8 -15.61 -16.00 -16.20
N PHE A 9 -14.87 -16.54 -15.23
CA PHE A 9 -15.08 -16.22 -13.82
C PHE A 9 -13.94 -15.34 -13.30
N ILE A 10 -14.32 -14.17 -12.78
CA ILE A 10 -13.44 -13.26 -12.05
C ILE A 10 -13.73 -13.47 -10.57
N PHE A 11 -12.84 -14.16 -9.87
CA PHE A 11 -12.86 -14.19 -8.40
C PHE A 11 -12.37 -12.83 -7.89
N PHE A 12 -13.26 -12.04 -7.30
CA PHE A 12 -12.89 -10.88 -6.49
C PHE A 12 -12.67 -11.34 -5.05
N ALA A 13 -11.44 -11.67 -4.71
CA ALA A 13 -11.07 -11.93 -3.34
C ALA A 13 -10.55 -10.62 -2.71
N PHE A 14 -11.29 -10.11 -1.73
CA PHE A 14 -10.87 -8.98 -0.89
C PHE A 14 -9.89 -9.51 0.16
N HIS A 15 -8.61 -9.23 -0.03
CA HIS A 15 -7.55 -9.70 0.86
C HIS A 15 -7.11 -8.59 1.82
N CYS A 16 -7.14 -8.89 3.12
CA CYS A 16 -6.54 -8.06 4.14
C CYS A 16 -5.06 -8.48 4.26
N PHE A 17 -4.13 -7.63 3.86
CA PHE A 17 -2.71 -7.94 3.70
C PHE A 17 -1.99 -8.10 5.05
N ALA A 18 -0.98 -8.98 5.13
CA ALA A 18 0.07 -8.81 6.12
C ALA A 18 0.92 -7.62 5.65
N GLN A 19 0.57 -6.41 6.09
CA GLN A 19 1.08 -5.18 5.52
C GLN A 19 2.55 -5.02 5.89
N SER A 20 3.46 -5.18 4.93
CA SER A 20 4.84 -4.75 5.10
C SER A 20 4.92 -3.27 4.72
N LEU A 21 5.36 -2.43 5.65
CA LEU A 21 5.47 -0.99 5.45
C LEU A 21 6.91 -0.63 5.10
N GLU A 22 7.10 0.24 4.12
CA GLU A 22 8.41 0.81 3.78
C GLU A 22 8.35 2.33 3.66
N THR A 23 9.52 2.96 3.76
CA THR A 23 9.64 4.42 3.60
C THR A 23 10.09 4.76 2.19
N VAL A 24 9.46 5.77 1.59
CA VAL A 24 9.84 6.34 0.30
C VAL A 24 10.16 7.81 0.51
N THR A 25 11.43 8.19 0.33
CA THR A 25 11.85 9.59 0.41
C THR A 25 11.39 10.33 -0.85
N LEU A 26 10.37 11.19 -0.72
CA LEU A 26 9.82 11.97 -1.82
C LEU A 26 10.68 13.20 -2.10
N ILE A 27 11.10 13.89 -1.04
CA ILE A 27 11.97 15.05 -1.08
C ILE A 27 13.12 14.80 -0.12
N LYS A 28 14.32 14.58 -0.66
CA LYS A 28 15.54 14.55 0.14
C LYS A 28 15.75 15.91 0.81
N GLN A 29 16.39 15.91 1.98
CA GLN A 29 16.74 17.16 2.66
C GLN A 29 17.38 18.15 1.70
N ARG A 30 16.85 19.37 1.71
CA ARG A 30 17.38 20.53 0.99
C ARG A 30 16.94 21.81 1.69
N SER A 31 17.66 22.91 1.44
CA SER A 31 17.39 24.22 2.01
C SER A 31 16.70 25.17 1.03
N TYR A 32 15.96 26.12 1.60
CA TYR A 32 15.42 27.28 0.91
C TYR A 32 15.66 28.54 1.73
N PHE A 33 16.51 29.44 1.25
CA PHE A 33 16.63 30.77 1.83
C PHE A 33 15.46 31.67 1.43
N LEU A 34 14.72 32.16 2.43
CA LEU A 34 13.61 33.10 2.29
C LEU A 34 13.93 34.42 2.98
N ASN A 35 13.88 35.50 2.22
CA ASN A 35 14.10 36.87 2.69
C ASN A 35 12.94 37.36 3.56
N GLY A 36 13.24 38.31 4.45
CA GLY A 36 12.22 39.07 5.15
C GLY A 36 11.35 39.89 4.17
N GLY A 37 10.11 40.17 4.57
CA GLY A 37 9.08 40.79 3.73
C GLY A 37 9.51 42.09 3.03
N LEU A 38 10.24 42.98 3.71
CA LEU A 38 10.70 44.26 3.14
C LEU A 38 11.82 44.07 2.11
N HIS A 39 12.74 43.13 2.36
CA HIS A 39 13.82 42.82 1.42
C HIS A 39 13.33 42.05 0.19
N ALA A 40 12.27 41.24 0.35
CA ALA A 40 11.66 40.50 -0.75
C ALA A 40 10.87 41.37 -1.74
N THR A 41 10.48 42.59 -1.37
CA THR A 41 9.75 43.52 -2.26
C THR A 41 10.65 44.55 -2.91
N THR A 42 11.85 44.80 -2.37
CA THR A 42 12.72 45.90 -2.78
C THR A 42 14.03 45.48 -3.43
N ALA A 43 14.52 44.26 -3.17
CA ALA A 43 15.83 43.78 -3.64
C ALA A 43 15.77 42.51 -4.53
N GLY A 44 14.58 42.16 -5.05
CA GLY A 44 14.39 40.97 -5.89
C GLY A 44 14.44 39.62 -5.15
N GLY A 45 14.54 39.65 -3.82
CA GLY A 45 14.49 38.46 -2.97
C GLY A 45 13.11 37.80 -2.93
N LYS A 46 13.05 36.51 -2.61
CA LYS A 46 11.79 35.79 -2.39
C LYS A 46 11.53 35.60 -0.89
N SER A 47 10.28 35.78 -0.46
CA SER A 47 9.81 35.49 0.92
C SER A 47 8.88 34.27 0.99
N ARG A 48 8.62 33.64 -0.16
CA ARG A 48 7.78 32.45 -0.32
C ARG A 48 8.37 31.53 -1.36
N GLU A 49 8.25 30.23 -1.15
CA GLU A 49 8.62 29.20 -2.13
C GLU A 49 7.70 27.98 -1.97
N THR A 50 7.65 27.12 -2.99
CA THR A 50 6.79 25.94 -2.98
C THR A 50 7.54 24.68 -3.38
N ILE A 51 7.11 23.53 -2.84
CA ILE A 51 7.58 22.20 -3.23
C ILE A 51 6.37 21.37 -3.62
N LYS A 52 6.38 20.79 -4.82
CA LYS A 52 5.38 19.80 -5.19
C LYS A 52 5.64 18.48 -4.47
N VAL A 53 4.60 17.87 -3.92
CA VAL A 53 4.62 16.53 -3.33
C VAL A 53 3.57 15.69 -4.03
N ASP A 54 4.01 14.65 -4.72
CA ASP A 54 3.13 13.64 -5.34
C ASP A 54 3.31 12.33 -4.56
N LEU A 55 2.24 11.84 -3.93
CA LEU A 55 2.28 10.61 -3.15
C LEU A 55 2.28 9.38 -4.07
N PRO A 56 3.15 8.39 -3.84
CA PRO A 56 3.16 7.16 -4.62
C PRO A 56 1.90 6.32 -4.34
N PRO A 57 1.57 5.37 -5.23
CA PRO A 57 0.54 4.36 -4.96
C PRO A 57 0.78 3.65 -3.64
N ASN A 58 -0.29 3.19 -2.99
CA ASN A 58 -0.25 2.45 -1.71
C ASN A 58 0.33 3.22 -0.53
N THR A 59 0.45 4.55 -0.62
CA THR A 59 0.77 5.39 0.54
C THR A 59 -0.30 5.21 1.63
N LYS A 60 0.12 5.02 2.87
CA LYS A 60 -0.75 4.96 4.06
C LYS A 60 -0.74 6.26 4.84
N SER A 61 0.39 6.93 4.86
CA SER A 61 0.57 8.25 5.46
C SER A 61 1.87 8.84 4.91
N TRP A 62 2.09 10.12 5.17
CA TRP A 62 3.36 10.76 4.87
C TRP A 62 3.73 11.74 5.97
N TYR A 63 5.00 12.12 5.96
CA TYR A 63 5.60 12.97 6.95
C TYR A 63 6.37 14.07 6.23
N TYR A 64 6.32 15.27 6.78
CA TYR A 64 7.34 16.27 6.49
C TYR A 64 7.98 16.71 7.79
N SER A 65 9.28 16.93 7.74
CA SER A 65 10.02 17.53 8.84
C SER A 65 10.80 18.73 8.33
N PHE A 66 10.90 19.73 9.19
CA PHE A 66 11.69 20.90 8.87
C PHE A 66 12.33 21.51 10.11
N TYR A 67 13.38 22.28 9.87
CA TYR A 67 13.92 23.24 10.84
C TYR A 67 14.40 24.49 10.11
N THR A 68 14.64 25.54 10.87
CA THR A 68 15.10 26.83 10.36
C THR A 68 16.50 27.18 10.83
N ALA A 69 17.28 27.85 10.00
CA ALA A 69 18.57 28.41 10.40
C ALA A 69 18.70 29.87 9.93
N ALA A 70 19.64 30.61 10.52
CA ALA A 70 19.91 31.99 10.13
C ALA A 70 20.55 32.11 8.73
N SER A 71 21.25 31.06 8.27
CA SER A 71 21.88 30.97 6.94
C SER A 71 21.77 29.56 6.36
N GLU A 72 22.17 29.41 5.09
CA GLU A 72 22.21 28.11 4.38
C GLU A 72 23.42 27.23 4.74
N ASP A 73 24.20 27.61 5.76
CA ASP A 73 25.41 26.88 6.17
C ASP A 73 25.12 25.76 7.21
N GLY A 74 23.86 25.43 7.41
CA GLY A 74 23.43 24.41 8.35
C GLY A 74 23.86 23.02 7.89
N THR A 75 24.67 22.35 8.71
CA THR A 75 25.17 21.00 8.43
C THR A 75 24.36 19.89 9.09
N GLU A 76 23.35 20.23 9.88
CA GLU A 76 22.53 19.25 10.60
C GLU A 76 21.57 18.51 9.66
N LEU A 77 21.38 17.22 9.91
CA LEU A 77 20.56 16.34 9.07
C LEU A 77 19.24 15.98 9.78
N LEU A 78 18.13 16.13 9.06
CA LEU A 78 16.80 15.69 9.45
C LEU A 78 16.74 14.16 9.53
N ASN A 79 17.33 13.45 8.56
CA ASN A 79 17.35 11.98 8.49
C ASN A 79 15.95 11.34 8.69
N LEU A 80 14.89 12.01 8.21
CA LEU A 80 13.51 11.65 8.50
C LEU A 80 13.22 10.21 8.03
N GLY A 81 13.63 9.86 6.81
CA GLY A 81 13.38 8.52 6.27
C GLY A 81 13.99 7.41 7.12
N VAL A 82 15.21 7.62 7.61
CA VAL A 82 15.92 6.65 8.45
C VAL A 82 15.24 6.51 9.81
N GLN A 83 14.83 7.61 10.43
CA GLN A 83 14.15 7.59 11.73
C GLN A 83 12.78 6.91 11.67
N ILE A 84 12.00 7.16 10.60
CA ILE A 84 10.72 6.48 10.37
C ILE A 84 10.94 4.98 10.14
N ALA A 85 11.89 4.61 9.28
CA ALA A 85 12.19 3.21 8.98
C ALA A 85 12.59 2.41 10.25
N ALA A 86 13.44 3.00 11.11
CA ALA A 86 13.81 2.40 12.39
C ALA A 86 12.61 2.21 13.33
N SER A 87 11.66 3.16 13.34
CA SER A 87 10.46 3.09 14.19
C SER A 87 9.50 1.99 13.76
N ILE A 88 9.32 1.80 12.45
CA ILE A 88 8.48 0.75 11.87
C ILE A 88 9.07 -0.63 12.16
N TYR A 89 10.40 -0.79 12.08
CA TYR A 89 11.07 -2.03 12.47
C TYR A 89 10.83 -2.38 13.95
N GLY A 90 10.70 -1.36 14.80
CA GLY A 90 10.32 -1.51 16.21
C GLY A 90 8.81 -1.75 16.45
N GLY A 91 7.99 -1.90 15.41
CA GLY A 91 6.55 -2.17 15.50
C GLY A 91 5.68 -0.95 15.80
N THR A 92 6.24 0.27 15.75
CA THR A 92 5.50 1.51 15.99
C THR A 92 5.12 2.13 14.64
N ALA A 93 3.84 2.50 14.45
CA ALA A 93 3.32 3.09 13.20
C ALA A 93 2.42 4.31 13.47
N GLY A 94 2.40 5.26 12.52
CA GLY A 94 1.48 6.39 12.51
C GLY A 94 1.96 7.63 13.29
N THR A 95 1.03 8.35 13.92
CA THR A 95 1.29 9.59 14.68
C THR A 95 2.27 9.41 15.84
N SER A 96 2.32 8.21 16.43
CA SER A 96 3.27 7.85 17.49
C SER A 96 4.72 7.98 17.04
N ILE A 97 5.03 7.63 15.78
CA ILE A 97 6.37 7.84 15.19
C ILE A 97 6.74 9.33 15.18
N ALA A 98 5.82 10.23 14.80
CA ALA A 98 6.12 11.66 14.70
C ALA A 98 6.61 12.24 16.04
N SER A 99 6.08 11.73 17.15
CA SER A 99 6.45 12.18 18.50
C SER A 99 7.86 11.76 18.95
N SER A 100 8.44 10.72 18.35
CA SER A 100 9.77 10.21 18.71
C SER A 100 10.89 10.71 17.80
N ILE A 101 10.54 11.25 16.62
CA ILE A 101 11.51 11.77 15.66
C ILE A 101 12.15 13.04 16.20
N LYS A 102 13.48 13.08 16.15
CA LYS A 102 14.26 14.26 16.53
C LYS A 102 14.58 15.09 15.30
N VAL A 103 14.42 16.40 15.42
CA VAL A 103 14.83 17.39 14.43
C VAL A 103 15.76 18.42 15.06
N PRO A 104 16.67 19.02 14.27
CA PRO A 104 17.47 20.17 14.70
C PRO A 104 16.65 21.30 15.31
N ASN A 105 17.28 22.09 16.17
CA ASN A 105 16.63 23.28 16.73
C ASN A 105 16.54 24.38 15.67
N GLY A 106 15.35 24.95 15.50
CA GLY A 106 15.15 26.09 14.61
C GLY A 106 15.62 27.41 15.23
N SER A 107 16.05 28.35 14.40
CA SER A 107 16.51 29.68 14.82
C SER A 107 15.58 30.83 14.44
N GLY A 108 14.49 30.57 13.71
CA GLY A 108 13.53 31.59 13.29
C GLY A 108 12.18 30.99 12.92
N ALA A 109 11.11 31.77 13.04
CA ALA A 109 9.78 31.26 12.71
C ALA A 109 9.57 31.13 11.19
N ALA A 110 8.99 30.01 10.75
CA ALA A 110 8.50 29.82 9.40
C ALA A 110 7.01 29.43 9.41
N ASP A 111 6.31 29.79 8.33
CA ASP A 111 4.98 29.26 8.03
C ASP A 111 5.11 28.18 6.95
N ILE A 112 4.63 26.97 7.24
CA ILE A 112 4.57 25.82 6.35
C ILE A 112 3.09 25.49 6.07
N TYR A 113 2.66 25.74 4.84
CA TYR A 113 1.29 25.51 4.38
C TYR A 113 1.22 24.26 3.51
N ILE A 114 0.23 23.41 3.72
CA ILE A 114 -0.14 22.37 2.76
C ILE A 114 -1.23 22.94 1.85
N LEU A 115 -0.81 23.41 0.69
CA LEU A 115 -1.65 24.09 -0.29
C LEU A 115 -2.41 23.06 -1.14
N THR A 116 -3.65 23.40 -1.50
CA THR A 116 -4.34 22.73 -2.61
C THR A 116 -3.60 22.99 -3.93
N THR A 117 -3.74 22.10 -4.91
CA THR A 117 -2.96 22.17 -6.17
C THR A 117 -3.19 23.46 -6.97
N ASP A 118 -4.40 24.02 -6.89
CA ASP A 118 -4.80 25.29 -7.53
C ASP A 118 -4.31 26.55 -6.79
N SER A 119 -3.86 26.41 -5.54
CA SER A 119 -3.52 27.53 -4.66
C SER A 119 -2.08 28.02 -4.80
N ARG A 120 -1.21 27.24 -5.46
CA ARG A 120 0.24 27.50 -5.55
C ARG A 120 0.57 28.88 -6.12
N ASP A 121 -0.03 29.23 -7.25
CA ASP A 121 0.33 30.47 -7.96
C ASP A 121 -0.15 31.71 -7.19
N ALA A 122 -1.35 31.65 -6.59
CA ALA A 122 -1.85 32.72 -5.74
C ALA A 122 -1.01 32.90 -4.47
N PHE A 123 -0.54 31.80 -3.88
CA PHE A 123 0.39 31.82 -2.74
C PHE A 123 1.71 32.50 -3.11
N LEU A 124 2.34 32.11 -4.22
CA LEU A 124 3.61 32.68 -4.70
C LEU A 124 3.46 34.16 -5.08
N LYS A 125 2.33 34.56 -5.65
CA LYS A 125 2.00 35.96 -6.01
C LYS A 125 1.56 36.81 -4.81
N LYS A 126 1.56 36.26 -3.59
CA LYS A 126 1.15 36.96 -2.35
C LYS A 126 -0.30 37.46 -2.39
N GLN A 127 -1.19 36.72 -3.06
CA GLN A 127 -2.62 37.04 -3.13
C GLN A 127 -3.36 36.39 -1.96
N ASP A 128 -3.17 36.93 -0.74
CA ASP A 128 -3.52 36.23 0.50
C ASP A 128 -5.00 35.88 0.71
N ASN A 129 -5.89 36.48 -0.06
CA ASN A 129 -7.31 36.17 -0.06
C ASN A 129 -7.73 35.12 -1.11
N ASN A 130 -6.79 34.65 -1.94
CA ASN A 130 -7.07 33.84 -3.14
C ASN A 130 -6.41 32.46 -3.14
N TRP A 131 -5.95 31.97 -1.99
CA TRP A 131 -5.40 30.61 -1.87
C TRP A 131 -5.95 29.89 -0.65
N ARG A 132 -5.93 28.56 -0.71
CA ARG A 132 -6.47 27.63 0.27
C ARG A 132 -5.39 26.65 0.71
N PHE A 133 -5.52 26.20 1.94
CA PHE A 133 -4.60 25.24 2.54
C PHE A 133 -5.32 24.40 3.59
N TYR A 134 -4.78 23.22 3.86
CA TYR A 134 -5.27 22.32 4.89
C TYR A 134 -4.72 22.75 6.25
N LYS A 135 -5.56 23.38 7.07
CA LYS A 135 -5.14 23.99 8.35
C LYS A 135 -4.56 22.97 9.33
N ASP A 136 -5.18 21.80 9.43
CA ASP A 136 -4.85 20.79 10.46
C ASP A 136 -3.47 20.14 10.26
N ILE A 137 -2.92 20.25 9.06
CA ILE A 137 -1.63 19.67 8.67
C ILE A 137 -0.62 20.74 8.22
N SER A 138 -0.96 22.02 8.42
CA SER A 138 -0.09 23.16 8.20
C SER A 138 0.42 23.70 9.53
N LEU A 139 1.65 24.21 9.55
CA LEU A 139 2.31 24.69 10.77
C LEU A 139 2.72 26.14 10.59
N LEU A 140 2.19 27.03 11.43
CA LEU A 140 2.43 28.47 11.34
C LEU A 140 3.33 28.93 12.47
N ASN A 141 4.13 29.96 12.22
CA ASN A 141 5.03 30.58 13.19
C ASN A 141 5.87 29.55 13.99
N THR A 142 6.36 28.52 13.29
CA THR A 142 7.01 27.35 13.89
C THR A 142 8.49 27.33 13.48
N LEU A 143 9.37 26.99 14.43
CA LEU A 143 10.82 27.03 14.22
C LEU A 143 11.35 25.72 13.64
N GLN A 144 10.78 24.60 14.08
CA GLN A 144 11.07 23.23 13.65
C GLN A 144 9.87 22.34 13.98
N ALA A 145 9.67 21.27 13.21
CA ALA A 145 8.66 20.27 13.53
C ALA A 145 8.84 19.00 12.70
N VAL A 146 8.13 17.96 13.14
CA VAL A 146 7.79 16.77 12.36
C VAL A 146 6.27 16.70 12.33
N GLN A 147 5.69 16.65 11.14
CA GLN A 147 4.25 16.55 10.96
C GLN A 147 3.91 15.19 10.34
N TYR A 148 3.00 14.46 11.00
CA TYR A 148 2.29 13.33 10.41
C TYR A 148 1.11 13.83 9.59
N VAL A 149 0.90 13.25 8.41
CA VAL A 149 -0.23 13.56 7.53
C VAL A 149 -0.85 12.26 7.01
N ASP A 150 -2.15 12.12 7.23
CA ASP A 150 -2.94 11.01 6.69
C ASP A 150 -3.22 11.19 5.18
N VAL A 151 -3.61 10.13 4.47
CA VAL A 151 -3.87 10.18 3.02
C VAL A 151 -5.24 10.78 2.66
N ASP A 152 -6.12 10.99 3.63
CA ASP A 152 -7.45 11.57 3.43
C ASP A 152 -7.45 12.98 2.82
N PHE A 153 -6.29 13.66 2.80
CA PHE A 153 -6.16 14.99 2.23
C PHE A 153 -5.95 14.99 0.70
N GLY A 154 -5.71 13.83 0.08
CA GLY A 154 -5.42 13.68 -1.36
C GLY A 154 -4.02 13.11 -1.62
N ASN A 155 -3.60 13.11 -2.89
CA ASN A 155 -2.35 12.49 -3.33
C ASN A 155 -1.37 13.45 -4.03
N SER A 156 -1.72 14.72 -4.20
CA SER A 156 -0.85 15.72 -4.80
C SER A 156 -1.05 17.06 -4.13
N PHE A 157 0.04 17.69 -3.70
CA PHE A 157 0.04 18.90 -2.89
C PHE A 157 1.17 19.83 -3.29
N TYR A 158 1.07 21.07 -2.82
CA TYR A 158 2.25 21.93 -2.69
C TYR A 158 2.49 22.23 -1.21
N ILE A 159 3.71 21.99 -0.73
CA ILE A 159 4.18 22.57 0.52
C ILE A 159 4.61 24.00 0.22
N GLY A 160 3.84 24.97 0.69
CA GLY A 160 4.15 26.39 0.65
C GLY A 160 4.95 26.82 1.86
N MET A 161 6.15 27.33 1.66
CA MET A 161 7.00 27.87 2.71
C MET A 161 6.94 29.39 2.65
N LYS A 162 6.75 30.05 3.79
CA LYS A 162 6.74 31.51 3.92
C LYS A 162 7.59 31.92 5.11
N ASN A 163 8.39 32.96 4.90
CA ASN A 163 9.03 33.69 5.99
C ASN A 163 8.06 34.79 6.49
N PRO A 164 7.53 34.71 7.72
CA PRO A 164 6.66 35.73 8.30
C PRO A 164 7.43 36.98 8.77
N SER A 165 8.76 36.91 8.90
CA SER A 165 9.58 38.06 9.32
C SER A 165 9.55 39.17 8.27
N SER A 166 9.48 40.42 8.72
CA SER A 166 9.58 41.59 7.84
C SER A 166 11.03 41.94 7.49
N LEU A 167 11.99 41.57 8.35
CA LEU A 167 13.35 42.09 8.33
C LEU A 167 14.41 41.00 8.13
N THR A 168 14.24 39.85 8.78
CA THR A 168 15.27 38.81 8.82
C THR A 168 15.02 37.75 7.77
N GLY A 169 16.07 37.34 7.06
CA GLY A 169 16.04 36.13 6.24
C GLY A 169 16.20 34.87 7.10
N ILE A 170 15.69 33.75 6.59
CA ILE A 170 15.86 32.43 7.20
C ILE A 170 16.09 31.39 6.11
N ALA A 171 16.89 30.36 6.40
CA ALA A 171 16.93 29.14 5.64
C ALA A 171 15.95 28.12 6.24
N ILE A 172 15.13 27.48 5.40
CA ILE A 172 14.25 26.38 5.80
C ILE A 172 14.81 25.10 5.20
N TYR A 173 15.19 24.14 6.06
CA TYR A 173 15.60 22.81 5.67
C TYR A 173 14.40 21.89 5.80
N ILE A 174 14.08 21.14 4.76
CA ILE A 174 12.88 20.31 4.73
C ILE A 174 13.14 18.96 4.07
N GLU A 175 12.54 17.91 4.62
CA GLU A 175 12.52 16.55 4.09
C GLU A 175 11.07 16.04 4.09
N VAL A 176 10.71 15.25 3.07
CA VAL A 176 9.37 14.68 2.93
C VAL A 176 9.47 13.20 2.61
N VAL A 177 8.78 12.38 3.41
CA VAL A 177 8.84 10.92 3.35
C VAL A 177 7.42 10.34 3.37
N ALA A 178 7.11 9.46 2.44
CA ALA A 178 5.89 8.66 2.46
C ALA A 178 6.15 7.32 3.17
N LEU A 179 5.13 6.85 3.88
CA LEU A 179 5.02 5.51 4.41
C LEU A 179 4.08 4.73 3.49
N VAL A 180 4.62 3.75 2.77
CA VAL A 180 3.87 2.99 1.76
C VAL A 180 3.71 1.55 2.20
N GLU A 181 2.56 0.98 1.89
CA GLU A 181 2.36 -0.47 1.96
C GLU A 181 3.04 -1.09 0.74
N LYS A 182 4.00 -1.97 1.01
CA LYS A 182 4.65 -2.76 -0.01
C LYS A 182 3.75 -3.96 -0.30
N PRO A 183 3.31 -4.15 -1.56
CA PRO A 183 2.66 -5.38 -1.97
C PRO A 183 3.62 -6.55 -1.74
N ASP A 184 3.13 -7.63 -1.14
CA ASP A 184 3.92 -8.85 -1.04
C ASP A 184 4.10 -9.42 -2.46
N SER A 185 5.27 -9.15 -3.04
CA SER A 185 5.57 -9.51 -4.43
C SER A 185 5.57 -11.02 -4.67
N ASP A 186 5.79 -11.82 -3.62
CA ASP A 186 5.76 -13.27 -3.75
C ASP A 186 4.31 -13.75 -3.66
N TYR A 187 3.51 -13.22 -2.76
CA TYR A 187 2.06 -13.43 -2.77
C TYR A 187 1.42 -13.13 -4.14
N GLU A 188 1.71 -11.95 -4.72
CA GLU A 188 1.15 -11.56 -6.02
C GLU A 188 1.57 -12.52 -7.14
N LYS A 189 2.84 -12.93 -7.18
CA LYS A 189 3.30 -13.95 -8.12
C LYS A 189 2.58 -15.28 -7.89
N GLY A 190 2.41 -15.68 -6.62
CA GLY A 190 1.67 -16.86 -6.24
C GLY A 190 0.25 -16.85 -6.80
N VAL A 191 -0.49 -15.75 -6.60
CA VAL A 191 -1.84 -15.57 -7.16
C VAL A 191 -1.83 -15.64 -8.70
N MET A 192 -0.88 -15.01 -9.37
CA MET A 192 -0.76 -15.08 -10.84
C MET A 192 -0.54 -16.52 -11.32
N TYR A 193 0.34 -17.28 -10.67
CA TYR A 193 0.55 -18.69 -11.00
C TYR A 193 -0.67 -19.55 -10.71
N GLY A 194 -1.38 -19.31 -9.61
CA GLY A 194 -2.61 -20.02 -9.26
C GLY A 194 -3.71 -19.80 -10.30
N ASN A 195 -3.90 -18.56 -10.74
CA ASN A 195 -4.83 -18.20 -11.81
C ASN A 195 -4.44 -18.80 -13.16
N LEU A 196 -3.14 -18.81 -13.51
CA LEU A 196 -2.66 -19.48 -14.72
C LEU A 196 -2.88 -21.00 -14.64
N GLY A 197 -2.76 -21.60 -13.45
CA GLY A 197 -3.09 -23.00 -13.20
C GLY A 197 -4.56 -23.29 -13.49
N TRP A 198 -5.48 -22.44 -13.01
CA TRP A 198 -6.90 -22.55 -13.33
C TRP A 198 -7.19 -22.41 -14.83
N VAL A 199 -6.55 -21.48 -15.52
CA VAL A 199 -6.67 -21.34 -16.98
C VAL A 199 -6.18 -22.59 -17.72
N ALA A 200 -5.15 -23.26 -17.20
CA ALA A 200 -4.69 -24.54 -17.76
C ALA A 200 -5.72 -25.66 -17.51
N PHE A 201 -6.31 -25.72 -16.31
CA PHE A 201 -7.41 -26.63 -15.99
C PHE A 201 -8.59 -26.49 -16.95
N GLU A 202 -9.05 -25.27 -17.21
CA GLU A 202 -10.17 -25.00 -18.13
C GLU A 202 -9.89 -25.44 -19.57
N LYS A 203 -8.61 -25.47 -19.97
CA LYS A 203 -8.15 -25.97 -21.27
C LYS A 203 -7.99 -27.50 -21.31
N GLY A 204 -8.17 -28.17 -20.18
CA GLY A 204 -7.93 -29.61 -20.04
C GLY A 204 -6.45 -29.99 -19.92
N ASP A 205 -5.56 -29.01 -19.72
CA ASP A 205 -4.12 -29.23 -19.52
C ASP A 205 -3.83 -29.43 -18.03
N PHE A 206 -4.12 -30.64 -17.56
CA PHE A 206 -4.06 -30.98 -16.13
C PHE A 206 -2.64 -31.02 -15.58
N ASP A 207 -1.67 -31.49 -16.37
CA ASP A 207 -0.25 -31.49 -15.98
C ASP A 207 0.24 -30.05 -15.77
N LYS A 208 -0.11 -29.14 -16.68
CA LYS A 208 0.24 -27.73 -16.54
C LYS A 208 -0.49 -27.06 -15.39
N CYS A 209 -1.76 -27.44 -15.14
CA CYS A 209 -2.48 -26.99 -13.95
C CYS A 209 -1.71 -27.36 -12.67
N LEU A 210 -1.28 -28.62 -12.54
CA LEU A 210 -0.51 -29.07 -11.37
C LEU A 210 0.84 -28.36 -11.25
N GLU A 211 1.58 -28.19 -12.35
CA GLU A 211 2.86 -27.46 -12.35
C GLU A 211 2.68 -26.02 -11.83
N LEU A 212 1.71 -25.29 -12.37
CA LEU A 212 1.47 -23.89 -12.04
C LEU A 212 0.89 -23.73 -10.63
N SER A 213 -0.02 -24.61 -10.21
CA SER A 213 -0.56 -24.63 -8.85
C SER A 213 0.52 -24.91 -7.81
N ASN A 214 1.42 -25.87 -8.06
CA ASN A 214 2.56 -26.11 -7.16
C ASN A 214 3.53 -24.92 -7.13
N LYS A 215 3.75 -24.28 -8.28
CA LYS A 215 4.57 -23.06 -8.34
C LYS A 215 3.95 -21.92 -7.54
N ALA A 216 2.63 -21.76 -7.58
CA ALA A 216 1.90 -20.79 -6.77
C ALA A 216 2.10 -21.03 -5.27
N LEU A 217 1.95 -22.27 -4.81
CA LEU A 217 2.17 -22.67 -3.42
C LEU A 217 3.65 -22.53 -2.99
N GLY A 218 4.59 -22.56 -3.94
CA GLY A 218 6.00 -22.27 -3.69
C GLY A 218 6.30 -20.80 -3.40
N TYR A 219 5.44 -19.88 -3.87
CA TYR A 219 5.52 -18.47 -3.50
C TYR A 219 4.74 -18.15 -2.23
N ASP A 220 3.52 -18.70 -2.11
CA ASP A 220 2.73 -18.56 -0.89
C ASP A 220 1.92 -19.84 -0.62
N ALA A 221 2.29 -20.53 0.46
CA ALA A 221 1.64 -21.75 0.94
C ALA A 221 0.22 -21.50 1.49
N GLY A 222 -0.13 -20.24 1.75
CA GLY A 222 -1.44 -19.74 2.19
C GLY A 222 -2.45 -19.50 1.08
N LEU A 223 -2.13 -19.82 -0.18
CA LEU A 223 -3.10 -19.79 -1.28
C LEU A 223 -4.02 -21.03 -1.24
N TYR A 224 -4.90 -21.09 -0.25
CA TYR A 224 -5.71 -22.28 0.04
C TYR A 224 -6.60 -22.73 -1.12
N TYR A 225 -7.16 -21.81 -1.91
CA TYR A 225 -7.93 -22.15 -3.11
C TYR A 225 -7.11 -22.98 -4.13
N VAL A 226 -5.79 -22.76 -4.20
CA VAL A 226 -4.90 -23.51 -5.12
C VAL A 226 -4.79 -24.97 -4.70
N ARG A 227 -4.90 -25.28 -3.41
CA ARG A 227 -4.92 -26.67 -2.92
C ARG A 227 -6.17 -27.39 -3.40
N PHE A 228 -7.31 -26.72 -3.43
CA PHE A 228 -8.54 -27.26 -4.00
C PHE A 228 -8.43 -27.47 -5.52
N ASN A 229 -7.74 -26.60 -6.25
CA ASN A 229 -7.46 -26.82 -7.68
C ASN A 229 -6.66 -28.11 -7.91
N ILE A 230 -5.63 -28.36 -7.08
CA ILE A 230 -4.84 -29.60 -7.14
C ILE A 230 -5.72 -30.82 -6.82
N ALA A 231 -6.52 -30.75 -5.76
CA ALA A 231 -7.40 -31.84 -5.36
C ALA A 231 -8.46 -32.15 -6.43
N LEU A 232 -9.00 -31.13 -7.09
CA LEU A 232 -9.96 -31.26 -8.20
C LEU A 232 -9.33 -31.95 -9.42
N VAL A 233 -8.08 -31.64 -9.76
CA VAL A 233 -7.34 -32.35 -10.82
C VAL A 233 -7.16 -33.83 -10.47
N LYS A 234 -6.76 -34.14 -9.22
CA LYS A 234 -6.59 -35.53 -8.78
C LYS A 234 -7.90 -36.32 -8.81
N LEU A 235 -9.01 -35.69 -8.43
CA LEU A 235 -10.35 -36.26 -8.56
C LEU A 235 -10.67 -36.58 -10.03
N LEU A 236 -10.41 -35.65 -10.95
CA LEU A 236 -10.59 -35.85 -12.40
C LEU A 236 -9.73 -36.97 -12.98
N GLN A 237 -8.53 -37.16 -12.45
CA GLN A 237 -7.60 -38.21 -12.86
C GLN A 237 -7.93 -39.58 -12.22
N SER A 238 -8.98 -39.66 -11.38
CA SER A 238 -9.31 -40.84 -10.58
C SER A 238 -8.10 -41.36 -9.80
N SER A 239 -7.31 -40.44 -9.23
CA SER A 239 -6.16 -40.77 -8.41
C SER A 239 -6.61 -41.31 -7.04
N ASP A 240 -5.96 -42.37 -6.56
CA ASP A 240 -6.26 -43.01 -5.27
C ASP A 240 -6.15 -42.03 -4.07
N ASP A 241 -5.37 -40.96 -4.22
CA ASP A 241 -5.11 -39.94 -3.19
C ASP A 241 -6.01 -38.70 -3.30
N CYS A 242 -7.05 -38.72 -4.14
CA CYS A 242 -7.90 -37.54 -4.35
C CYS A 242 -8.66 -37.14 -3.08
N LEU A 243 -9.16 -38.12 -2.31
CA LEU A 243 -9.89 -37.88 -1.07
C LEU A 243 -8.99 -37.26 0.00
N GLU A 244 -7.79 -37.81 0.19
CA GLU A 244 -6.78 -37.28 1.11
C GLU A 244 -6.41 -35.85 0.74
N SER A 245 -6.26 -35.56 -0.56
CA SER A 245 -5.95 -34.20 -1.04
C SER A 245 -7.05 -33.18 -0.71
N TYR A 246 -8.33 -33.57 -0.77
CA TYR A 246 -9.43 -32.71 -0.34
C TYR A 246 -9.46 -32.53 1.19
N ILE A 247 -9.16 -33.58 1.95
CA ILE A 247 -9.07 -33.52 3.42
C ILE A 247 -7.96 -32.54 3.83
N ASP A 248 -6.78 -32.63 3.21
CA ASP A 248 -5.65 -31.73 3.46
C ASP A 248 -5.98 -30.28 3.09
N ALA A 249 -6.63 -30.08 1.94
CA ALA A 249 -7.09 -28.76 1.52
C ALA A 249 -8.08 -28.17 2.54
N ILE A 250 -9.07 -28.94 2.98
CA ILE A 250 -10.05 -28.55 4.01
C ILE A 250 -9.36 -28.25 5.34
N ALA A 251 -8.42 -29.09 5.80
CA ALA A 251 -7.70 -28.87 7.04
C ALA A 251 -6.87 -27.58 7.00
N SER A 252 -6.29 -27.25 5.85
CA SER A 252 -5.47 -26.05 5.68
C SER A 252 -6.26 -24.74 5.79
N ILE A 253 -7.56 -24.74 5.51
CA ILE A 253 -8.37 -23.51 5.50
C ILE A 253 -8.53 -22.88 6.88
N ALA A 254 -8.20 -23.59 7.97
CA ALA A 254 -8.29 -23.04 9.32
C ALA A 254 -7.46 -21.75 9.48
N ASN A 255 -6.45 -21.58 8.61
CA ASN A 255 -5.58 -20.40 8.53
C ASN A 255 -5.97 -19.43 7.39
N ASP A 256 -7.08 -19.68 6.71
CA ASP A 256 -7.66 -18.78 5.70
C ASP A 256 -8.38 -17.61 6.37
N LYS A 257 -8.28 -16.42 5.77
CA LYS A 257 -9.02 -15.23 6.21
C LYS A 257 -10.47 -15.26 5.74
N THR A 258 -10.77 -16.00 4.69
CA THR A 258 -12.10 -16.12 4.07
C THR A 258 -12.49 -17.59 3.83
N PRO A 259 -12.45 -18.46 4.86
CA PRO A 259 -12.62 -19.90 4.70
C PRO A 259 -13.97 -20.30 4.09
N GLN A 260 -15.06 -19.60 4.47
CA GLN A 260 -16.39 -19.85 3.92
C GLN A 260 -16.45 -19.60 2.40
N GLN A 261 -15.81 -18.54 1.91
CA GLN A 261 -15.79 -18.20 0.48
C GLN A 261 -14.95 -19.21 -0.31
N THR A 262 -13.79 -19.60 0.23
CA THR A 262 -12.92 -20.61 -0.39
C THR A 262 -13.64 -21.96 -0.51
N LEU A 263 -14.34 -22.39 0.55
CA LEU A 263 -15.14 -23.62 0.53
C LEU A 263 -16.31 -23.56 -0.45
N GLN A 264 -17.01 -22.42 -0.54
CA GLN A 264 -18.09 -22.23 -1.51
C GLN A 264 -17.58 -22.37 -2.94
N GLY A 265 -16.41 -21.79 -3.25
CA GLY A 265 -15.75 -21.96 -4.55
C GLY A 265 -15.45 -23.42 -4.85
N ALA A 266 -14.78 -24.12 -3.93
CA ALA A 266 -14.44 -25.53 -4.08
C ALA A 266 -15.67 -26.43 -4.27
N LEU A 267 -16.74 -26.18 -3.50
CA LEU A 267 -18.01 -26.92 -3.62
C LEU A 267 -18.64 -26.70 -5.00
N GLN A 268 -18.66 -25.45 -5.46
CA GLN A 268 -19.19 -25.11 -6.78
C GLN A 268 -18.41 -25.82 -7.90
N ASP A 269 -17.08 -25.91 -7.80
CA ASP A 269 -16.25 -26.59 -8.78
C ASP A 269 -16.50 -28.11 -8.81
N VAL A 270 -16.65 -28.74 -7.64
CA VAL A 270 -17.02 -30.16 -7.53
C VAL A 270 -18.40 -30.41 -8.13
N GLN A 271 -19.38 -29.56 -7.83
CA GLN A 271 -20.73 -29.67 -8.39
C GLN A 271 -20.73 -29.50 -9.92
N ASN A 272 -19.95 -28.55 -10.42
CA ASN A 272 -19.77 -28.34 -11.86
C ASN A 272 -19.12 -29.55 -12.54
N LEU A 273 -18.16 -30.18 -11.88
CA LEU A 273 -17.53 -31.41 -12.36
C LEU A 273 -18.52 -32.58 -12.36
N LYS A 274 -19.33 -32.73 -11.31
CA LYS A 274 -20.35 -33.77 -11.17
C LYS A 274 -21.41 -33.71 -12.26
N LEU A 275 -21.81 -32.50 -12.67
CA LEU A 275 -22.72 -32.32 -13.79
C LEU A 275 -22.13 -32.83 -15.13
N LYS A 276 -20.81 -32.80 -15.29
CA LYS A 276 -20.11 -33.25 -16.51
C LYS A 276 -19.75 -34.73 -16.46
N SER A 277 -19.41 -35.24 -15.28
CA SER A 277 -18.90 -36.57 -15.01
C SER A 277 -19.55 -37.15 -13.74
N PRO A 278 -20.83 -37.53 -13.79
CA PRO A 278 -21.59 -37.93 -12.60
C PRO A 278 -21.11 -39.24 -11.97
N ASP A 279 -20.47 -40.11 -12.75
CA ASP A 279 -20.01 -41.43 -12.33
C ASP A 279 -18.56 -41.43 -11.81
N LEU A 280 -17.97 -40.25 -11.60
CA LEU A 280 -16.60 -40.13 -11.12
C LEU A 280 -16.51 -40.65 -9.68
N GLU A 281 -15.56 -41.55 -9.43
CA GLU A 281 -15.33 -42.12 -8.11
C GLU A 281 -15.06 -41.01 -7.07
N ASN A 282 -15.55 -41.20 -5.85
CA ASN A 282 -15.42 -40.28 -4.71
C ASN A 282 -16.10 -38.90 -4.85
N ILE A 283 -16.72 -38.55 -5.99
CA ILE A 283 -17.26 -37.20 -6.19
C ILE A 283 -18.40 -36.84 -5.22
N ASN A 284 -19.25 -37.81 -4.87
CA ASN A 284 -20.32 -37.61 -3.90
C ASN A 284 -19.79 -37.44 -2.48
N ASP A 285 -18.76 -38.20 -2.11
CA ASP A 285 -18.16 -38.13 -0.78
C ASP A 285 -17.42 -36.80 -0.60
N ILE A 286 -16.71 -36.33 -1.62
CA ILE A 286 -16.04 -35.03 -1.63
C ILE A 286 -17.04 -33.88 -1.56
N GLU A 287 -18.13 -33.93 -2.33
CA GLU A 287 -19.21 -32.94 -2.22
C GLU A 287 -19.76 -32.89 -0.78
N MET A 288 -20.02 -34.05 -0.18
CA MET A 288 -20.51 -34.14 1.19
C MET A 288 -19.51 -33.60 2.22
N LEU A 289 -18.21 -33.87 2.05
CA LEU A 289 -17.15 -33.31 2.91
C LEU A 289 -17.16 -31.77 2.89
N LEU A 290 -17.25 -31.18 1.70
CA LEU A 290 -17.28 -29.73 1.53
C LEU A 290 -18.55 -29.11 2.12
N VAL A 291 -19.72 -29.73 1.89
CA VAL A 291 -21.00 -29.29 2.48
C VAL A 291 -20.93 -29.33 4.01
N ASN A 292 -20.48 -30.45 4.59
CA ASN A 292 -20.39 -30.60 6.04
C ASN A 292 -19.45 -29.56 6.65
N LYS A 293 -18.30 -29.31 6.01
CA LYS A 293 -17.36 -28.30 6.49
C LYS A 293 -17.95 -26.89 6.40
N LEU A 294 -18.69 -26.59 5.33
CA LEU A 294 -19.29 -25.28 5.14
C LEU A 294 -20.36 -24.97 6.20
N LEU A 295 -21.05 -25.99 6.74
CA LEU A 295 -22.03 -25.83 7.83
C LEU A 295 -21.40 -25.42 9.17
N GLU A 296 -20.07 -25.45 9.30
CA GLU A 296 -19.37 -24.96 10.49
C GLU A 296 -19.20 -23.42 10.50
N TYR A 297 -19.56 -22.72 9.41
CA TYR A 297 -19.46 -21.26 9.24
C TYR A 297 -20.84 -20.60 9.05
#